data_AF-A0A4V2U4Z4-F1
#
_entry.id   AF-A0A4V2U4Z4-F1
#
_cell.length_a   1.000
_cell.length_b   1.000
_cell.length_c   1.000
_cell.angle_alpha   90.00
_cell.angle_beta   90.00
_cell.angle_gamma   90.00
#
_symmetry.space_group_name_H-M   'P 1'
#
loop_
_entity.id
_entity.type
_entity.pdbx_description
1 polymer ?
#
loop_
_entity_poly.entity_id
_entity_poly.type
_entity_poly.pdbx_seq_one_letter_code
_entity_poly.pdbx_strand_id
1 'polypeptide(L)' 'MGEPAGSAGTRLLVEFLVPEKLCRAVMICECCRRPKSANDFDEEGFGICEECLRSDALIFDPDTAARRY' A
#
# COMPACT_ATOMS: atom_id res chain seq x y z
N MET A 1 -32.54 14.53 -55.24
CA MET A 1 -31.25 15.13 -54.84
C MET A 1 -30.80 14.40 -53.59
N GLY A 2 -29.73 13.61 -53.65
CA GLY A 2 -29.19 12.86 -52.51
C GLY A 2 -27.90 13.53 -52.06
N GLU A 3 -27.86 13.96 -50.81
CA GLU A 3 -26.68 14.60 -50.22
C GLU A 3 -25.71 13.51 -49.72
N PRO A 4 -24.39 13.62 -49.96
CA PRO A 4 -23.46 12.64 -49.43
C PRO A 4 -23.23 12.90 -47.93
N ALA A 5 -23.43 11.88 -47.11
CA ALA A 5 -23.05 11.91 -45.70
C ALA A 5 -21.52 12.09 -45.60
N GLY A 6 -21.10 13.27 -45.15
CA GLY A 6 -19.70 13.60 -44.93
C GLY A 6 -19.04 12.61 -43.97
N SER A 7 -17.85 12.12 -44.35
CA SER A 7 -17.11 11.12 -43.59
C SER A 7 -16.82 11.60 -42.17
N ALA A 8 -17.31 10.86 -41.16
CA ALA A 8 -16.94 11.02 -39.76
C ALA A 8 -15.51 10.49 -39.54
N GLY A 9 -14.53 11.24 -40.05
CA GLY A 9 -13.15 10.79 -40.21
C GLY A 9 -12.17 11.54 -39.32
N THR A 10 -12.37 11.54 -38.01
CA THR A 10 -11.27 11.73 -37.03
C THR A 10 -11.75 11.27 -35.66
N ARG A 11 -11.59 9.98 -35.36
CA ARG A 11 -11.61 9.50 -33.98
C ARG A 11 -10.35 10.00 -33.30
N LEU A 12 -10.47 11.07 -32.53
CA LEU A 12 -9.43 11.53 -31.60
C LEU A 12 -9.28 10.43 -30.54
N LEU A 13 -8.30 9.55 -30.72
CA LEU A 13 -7.91 8.58 -29.70
C LEU A 13 -7.17 9.35 -28.62
N VAL A 14 -7.87 9.63 -27.53
CA VAL A 14 -7.27 10.20 -26.33
C VAL A 14 -6.69 9.05 -25.52
N GLU A 15 -5.36 9.04 -25.39
CA GLU A 15 -4.67 8.07 -24.54
C GLU A 15 -4.63 8.63 -23.10
N PHE A 16 -5.25 7.91 -22.18
CA PHE A 16 -5.24 8.27 -20.76
C PHE A 16 -3.97 7.72 -20.12
N LEU A 17 -2.99 8.59 -19.90
CA LEU A 17 -1.80 8.23 -19.12
C LEU A 17 -2.21 8.01 -17.66
N VAL A 18 -2.03 6.79 -17.16
CA VAL A 18 -2.19 6.50 -15.74
C VAL A 18 -1.13 7.31 -14.99
N PRO A 19 -1.50 8.12 -13.97
CA PRO A 19 -0.49 8.80 -13.19
C PRO A 19 0.41 7.74 -12.56
N GLU A 20 1.70 7.76 -12.89
CA GLU A 20 2.72 7.03 -12.17
C GLU A 20 2.71 7.59 -10.75
N LYS A 21 1.89 6.99 -9.88
CA LYS A 21 1.83 7.32 -8.47
C LYS A 21 3.14 6.84 -7.86
N LEU A 22 4.21 7.59 -8.09
CA LEU A 22 5.41 7.56 -7.26
C LEU A 22 5.20 8.38 -5.99
N CYS A 23 3.95 8.50 -5.53
CA CYS A 23 3.68 8.81 -4.14
C CYS A 23 4.12 7.59 -3.35
N ARG A 24 5.41 7.52 -3.00
CA ARG A 24 5.88 6.65 -1.91
C ARG A 24 5.08 7.07 -0.68
N ALA A 25 3.96 6.40 -0.44
CA ALA A 25 3.08 6.72 0.66
C ALA A 25 3.91 6.58 1.94
N VAL A 26 4.12 7.71 2.60
CA VAL A 26 4.75 7.73 3.92
C VAL A 26 3.65 7.41 4.91
N MET A 27 3.80 6.31 5.64
CA MET A 27 2.90 5.89 6.69
C MET A 27 3.56 6.14 8.05
N ILE A 28 2.77 6.35 9.10
CA ILE A 28 3.28 6.53 10.46
C ILE A 28 3.04 5.23 11.22
N CYS A 29 4.11 4.65 11.77
CA CYS A 29 4.00 3.46 12.61
C CYS A 29 3.28 3.79 13.92
N GLU A 30 2.28 3.00 14.30
CA GLU A 30 1.53 3.23 15.55
C GLU A 30 2.34 2.90 16.81
N CYS A 31 3.31 1.98 16.70
CA CYS A 31 4.20 1.61 17.80
C CYS A 31 5.25 2.70 18.08
N CYS A 32 6.08 3.06 17.10
CA CYS A 32 7.20 3.99 17.31
C CYS A 32 6.91 5.44 16.92
N ARG A 33 5.72 5.72 16.34
CA ARG A 33 5.28 7.06 15.90
C ARG A 33 6.20 7.73 14.87
N ARG A 34 7.06 6.95 14.20
CA ARG A 34 7.98 7.45 13.17
C ARG A 34 7.37 7.32 11.77
N PRO A 35 7.63 8.29 10.86
CA PRO A 35 7.30 8.15 9.46
C PRO A 35 8.19 7.09 8.81
N LYS A 36 7.57 6.20 8.04
CA LYS A 36 8.18 5.05 7.38
C LYS A 36 7.59 4.92 5.97
N SER A 37 8.30 4.27 5.05
CA SER A 37 7.75 4.01 3.73
C SER A 37 6.67 2.93 3.84
N ALA A 38 5.69 2.92 2.95
CA ALA A 38 4.69 1.85 2.92
C ALA A 38 5.31 0.44 2.75
N ASN A 39 6.52 0.35 2.16
CA ASN A 39 7.28 -0.90 2.06
C ASN A 39 7.89 -1.39 3.38
N ASP A 40 7.98 -0.54 4.40
CA ASP A 40 8.47 -0.92 5.75
C ASP A 40 7.35 -1.53 6.62
N PHE A 41 6.17 -1.78 6.06
CA PHE A 41 5.02 -2.38 6.74
C PHE A 41 4.69 -3.70 6.07
N ASP A 42 4.15 -4.62 6.87
CA ASP A 42 3.68 -5.90 6.38
C ASP A 42 2.47 -5.72 5.44
N GLU A 43 2.30 -6.64 4.48
CA GLU A 43 1.17 -6.64 3.53
C GLU A 43 -0.19 -6.70 4.23
N GLU A 44 -0.24 -7.25 5.45
CA GLU A 44 -1.45 -7.31 6.28
C GLU A 44 -1.81 -5.97 6.93
N GLY A 45 -0.94 -4.95 6.85
CA GLY A 45 -1.32 -3.55 7.06
C GLY A 45 -1.75 -3.19 8.49
N PHE A 46 -1.21 -3.85 9.52
CA PHE A 46 -1.53 -3.56 10.93
C PHE A 46 -1.00 -2.22 11.47
N GLY A 47 -0.55 -1.30 10.62
CA GLY A 47 -0.04 0.01 11.05
C GLY A 47 1.26 -0.06 11.88
N ILE A 48 1.87 -1.23 12.02
CA ILE A 48 3.15 -1.44 12.73
C ILE A 48 4.25 -1.74 11.70
N CYS A 49 5.37 -1.01 11.79
CA CYS A 49 6.50 -1.25 10.89
C CYS A 49 7.27 -2.53 11.25
N GLU A 50 7.93 -3.14 10.26
CA GLU A 50 8.69 -4.40 10.41
C GLU A 50 9.69 -4.38 11.57
N GLU A 51 10.38 -3.25 11.79
CA GLU A 51 11.33 -3.07 12.89
C GLU A 51 10.68 -3.28 14.27
N CYS A 52 9.46 -2.75 14.45
CA CYS A 52 8.70 -2.89 15.69
C CYS A 52 8.15 -4.32 15.83
N LEU A 53 7.68 -4.92 14.74
CA LEU A 53 7.20 -6.31 14.73
C LEU A 53 8.31 -7.31 15.10
N ARG A 54 9.51 -7.14 14.54
CA ARG A 54 10.67 -8.00 14.85
C ARG A 54 11.16 -7.84 16.30
N SER A 55 10.93 -6.68 16.91
CA SER A 55 11.29 -6.43 18.30
C SER A 55 10.35 -7.14 19.27
N ASP A 56 9.06 -7.27 18.93
CA ASP A 56 8.03 -7.92 19.74
C ASP A 56 8.08 -9.47 19.65
N ALA A 57 8.58 -10.01 18.53
CA ALA A 57 8.75 -11.45 18.31
C ALA A 57 9.68 -12.16 19.31
N LEU A 58 10.35 -11.42 20.22
CA LEU A 58 11.14 -11.98 21.32
C LEU A 58 10.31 -12.26 22.59
N ILE A 59 9.00 -11.96 22.60
CA ILE A 59 8.10 -12.15 23.75
C ILE A 59 6.92 -13.06 23.38
N PHE A 60 7.20 -14.26 22.90
CA PHE A 60 6.19 -15.32 22.88
C PHE A 60 6.81 -16.62 23.40
N ASP A 61 6.89 -16.71 24.73
CA ASP A 61 7.14 -17.97 25.42
C ASP A 61 5.79 -18.54 25.88
N PRO A 62 5.20 -19.50 25.15
CA PRO A 62 3.95 -20.14 25.56
C PRO A 62 4.10 -21.09 26.77
N ASP A 63 5.31 -21.26 27.34
CA ASP A 63 5.59 -22.20 28.44
C ASP A 63 5.68 -21.52 29.83
N THR A 64 5.87 -20.21 29.89
CA THR A 64 6.05 -19.45 31.13
C THR A 64 4.77 -19.29 31.97
N ALA A 65 3.60 -19.65 31.44
CA ALA A 65 2.36 -19.73 32.21
C ALA A 65 2.20 -21.05 32.99
N ALA A 66 3.05 -22.06 32.75
CA ALA A 66 2.90 -23.40 33.34
C ALA A 66 3.72 -23.67 34.61
N ARG A 67 4.48 -22.70 35.14
CA ARG A 67 5.32 -22.87 36.34
C ARG A 67 5.06 -21.86 37.45
N ARG A 68 3.82 -21.81 37.93
CA ARG A 68 3.52 -21.35 39.29
C ARG A 68 2.68 -22.42 39.99
N TYR A 69 3.38 -23.45 40.47
CA TYR A 69 2.92 -24.31 41.57
C TYR A 69 3.42 -23.71 42.87
#